data_AF-A0A974TUN2-F1
#
_entry.id   AF-A0A974TUN2-F1
#
_cell.length_a   1.000
_cell.length_b   1.000
_cell.length_c   1.000
_cell.angle_alpha   90.00
_cell.angle_beta   90.00
_cell.angle_gamma   90.00
#
_symmetry.space_group_name_H-M   'P 1'
#
loop_
_entity.id
_entity.type
_entity.pdbx_description
1 polymer ?
#
loop_
_entity_poly.entity_id
_entity_poly.type
_entity_poly.pdbx_seq_one_letter_code
_entity_poly.pdbx_strand_id
1 'polypeptide(L)'
;MDIANESIFENLFEQAKAAQSVRSLDPLADLLAKPLVRIGYKRKVKRNSTSAFMEFTKRDRNWLDLLLRELTTIHKVFQADASIMLSASTAKRGTGKTQTWEEFVVELYDDKVVGRFDFSEGQLKHLPNLIQALSVGRRLSGCGLVEFYDIDTGTTL
;
A
#
# COMPACT_ATOMS: atom_id res chain seq x y z
N MET A 1 -23.75 -31.96 14.73
CA MET A 1 -23.72 -30.88 13.73
C MET A 1 -23.70 -29.58 14.51
N ASP A 2 -22.65 -28.76 14.62
CA ASP A 2 -21.49 -28.58 13.73
C ASP A 2 -20.39 -27.68 14.34
N ILE A 3 -20.02 -27.82 15.62
CA ILE A 3 -18.96 -26.96 16.22
C ILE A 3 -17.59 -27.18 15.54
N ALA A 4 -17.33 -28.39 15.02
CA ALA A 4 -16.09 -28.71 14.32
C ALA A 4 -16.02 -28.12 12.90
N ASN A 5 -17.17 -27.91 12.24
CA ASN A 5 -17.21 -27.38 10.86
C ASN A 5 -17.01 -25.86 10.82
N GLU A 6 -17.51 -25.13 11.83
CA GLU A 6 -17.30 -23.67 11.94
C GLU A 6 -15.81 -23.33 12.16
N SER A 7 -15.13 -24.07 13.04
CA SER A 7 -13.69 -23.90 13.32
C SER A 7 -12.78 -24.16 12.12
N ILE A 8 -13.14 -25.12 11.26
CA ILE A 8 -12.41 -25.42 10.02
C ILE A 8 -12.59 -24.29 9.01
N PHE A 9 -13.81 -23.76 8.88
CA PHE A 9 -14.10 -22.63 7.98
C PHE A 9 -13.39 -21.35 8.41
N GLU A 10 -13.40 -21.02 9.71
CA GLU A 10 -12.65 -19.88 10.24
C GLU A 10 -11.15 -20.04 10.04
N ASN A 11 -10.59 -21.23 10.27
CA ASN A 11 -9.16 -21.48 10.01
C ASN A 11 -8.79 -21.40 8.53
N LEU A 12 -9.64 -21.89 7.62
CA LEU A 12 -9.38 -21.78 6.18
C LEU A 12 -9.44 -20.32 5.72
N PHE A 13 -10.37 -19.54 6.26
CA PHE A 13 -10.53 -18.13 5.94
C PHE A 13 -9.34 -17.30 6.45
N GLU A 14 -8.89 -17.56 7.69
CA GLU A 14 -7.69 -16.93 8.25
C GLU A 14 -6.41 -17.39 7.54
N GLN A 15 -6.31 -18.64 7.10
CA GLN A 15 -5.18 -19.11 6.28
C GLN A 15 -5.16 -18.46 4.88
N ALA A 16 -6.32 -18.29 4.24
CA ALA A 16 -6.44 -17.60 2.96
C ALA A 16 -6.08 -16.12 3.07
N LYS A 17 -6.53 -15.44 4.14
CA LYS A 17 -6.10 -14.06 4.46
C LYS A 17 -4.59 -13.98 4.74
N ALA A 18 -4.06 -14.92 5.51
CA ALA A 18 -2.62 -14.98 5.83
C ALA A 18 -1.75 -15.27 4.59
N ALA A 19 -2.28 -15.98 3.59
CA ALA A 19 -1.62 -16.20 2.29
C ALA A 19 -1.48 -14.92 1.47
N GLN A 20 -2.44 -14.00 1.60
CA GLN A 20 -2.47 -12.70 0.90
C GLN A 20 -1.79 -11.58 1.71
N SER A 21 -1.54 -11.80 3.00
CA SER A 21 -0.86 -10.83 3.87
C SER A 21 0.65 -10.71 3.56
N VAL A 22 1.23 -9.60 4.00
CA VAL A 22 2.69 -9.38 4.01
C VAL A 22 3.37 -10.52 4.79
N ARG A 23 4.21 -11.31 4.09
CA ARG A 23 4.93 -12.45 4.70
C ARG A 23 6.43 -12.16 4.82
N SER A 24 6.97 -11.29 3.97
CA SER A 24 8.39 -10.96 3.90
C SER A 24 8.69 -9.58 4.49
N LEU A 25 9.94 -9.34 4.93
CA LEU A 25 10.48 -7.99 5.17
C LEU A 25 10.99 -7.34 3.87
N ASP A 26 10.71 -7.94 2.72
CA ASP A 26 11.04 -7.42 1.39
C ASP A 26 9.75 -7.17 0.60
N PRO A 27 9.31 -5.90 0.49
CA PRO A 27 8.11 -5.52 -0.23
C PRO A 27 8.14 -5.83 -1.73
N LEU A 28 9.30 -5.68 -2.39
CA LEU A 28 9.37 -5.92 -3.83
C LEU A 28 9.27 -7.42 -4.12
N ALA A 29 9.92 -8.25 -3.30
CA ALA A 29 9.79 -9.70 -3.41
C ALA A 29 8.34 -10.17 -3.17
N ASP A 30 7.66 -9.62 -2.15
CA ASP A 30 6.25 -9.93 -1.89
C ASP A 30 5.35 -9.56 -3.08
N LEU A 31 5.57 -8.39 -3.69
CA LEU A 31 4.82 -7.93 -4.86
C LEU A 31 5.07 -8.78 -6.11
N LEU A 32 6.28 -9.28 -6.30
CA LEU A 32 6.61 -10.15 -7.44
C LEU A 32 6.14 -11.60 -7.24
N ALA A 33 6.03 -12.05 -5.99
CA ALA A 33 5.65 -13.42 -5.66
C ALA A 33 4.13 -13.65 -5.57
N LYS A 34 3.35 -12.59 -5.32
CA LYS A 34 1.91 -12.70 -5.08
C LYS A 34 1.11 -11.89 -6.10
N PRO A 35 -0.04 -12.40 -6.57
CA PRO A 35 -0.92 -11.63 -7.45
C PRO A 35 -1.58 -10.45 -6.73
N LEU A 36 -1.73 -10.54 -5.40
CA LEU A 36 -2.33 -9.51 -4.57
C LEU A 36 -1.69 -9.52 -3.17
N VAL A 37 -1.25 -8.36 -2.71
CA VAL A 37 -0.80 -8.10 -1.34
C VAL A 37 -1.88 -7.28 -0.63
N ARG A 38 -2.54 -7.89 0.35
CA ARG A 38 -3.58 -7.22 1.16
C ARG A 38 -3.01 -6.69 2.46
N ILE A 39 -3.31 -5.44 2.75
CA ILE A 39 -2.86 -4.75 3.96
C ILE A 39 -4.09 -4.25 4.73
N GLY A 40 -4.34 -4.88 5.87
CA GLY A 40 -5.44 -4.51 6.76
C GLY A 40 -5.09 -3.28 7.58
N TYR A 41 -6.06 -2.39 7.80
CA TYR A 41 -5.95 -1.26 8.70
C TYR A 41 -7.19 -1.09 9.58
N LYS A 42 -7.00 -0.49 10.76
CA LYS A 42 -8.10 0.02 11.59
C LYS A 42 -8.34 1.49 11.28
N ARG A 43 -9.60 1.84 11.11
CA ARG A 43 -9.99 3.22 10.81
C ARG A 43 -10.08 4.04 12.09
N LYS A 44 -9.28 5.10 12.17
CA LYS A 44 -9.32 6.08 13.26
C LYS A 44 -9.95 7.38 12.78
N VAL A 45 -11.26 7.50 13.01
CA VAL A 45 -12.04 8.67 12.60
C VAL A 45 -11.61 9.88 13.43
N LYS A 46 -11.12 10.93 12.76
CA LYS A 46 -10.84 12.22 13.42
C LYS A 46 -12.14 13.03 13.43
N ARG A 47 -12.51 13.58 14.59
CA ARG A 47 -13.75 14.40 14.74
C ARG A 47 -13.89 15.55 13.71
N ASN A 48 -12.77 16.07 13.17
CA ASN A 48 -12.74 17.25 12.30
C ASN A 48 -11.97 17.05 10.98
N SER A 49 -11.88 15.82 10.45
CA SER A 49 -11.21 15.54 9.16
C SER A 49 -12.13 14.77 8.23
N THR A 50 -12.13 15.14 6.95
CA THR A 50 -12.84 14.41 5.88
C THR A 50 -12.18 13.07 5.55
N SER A 51 -10.93 12.84 5.96
CA SER A 51 -10.23 11.56 5.79
C SER A 51 -9.81 10.99 7.14
N ALA A 52 -10.09 9.69 7.33
CA ALA A 52 -9.70 8.97 8.53
C ALA A 52 -8.21 8.61 8.50
N PHE A 53 -7.61 8.50 9.68
CA PHE A 53 -6.28 7.93 9.82
C PHE A 53 -6.37 6.41 9.79
N MET A 54 -5.30 5.79 9.32
CA MET A 54 -5.15 4.34 9.18
C MET A 54 -4.16 3.85 10.22
N GLU A 55 -4.63 3.00 11.13
CA GLU A 55 -3.79 2.34 12.11
C GLU A 55 -3.43 0.93 11.60
N PHE A 56 -2.15 0.70 11.40
CA PHE A 56 -1.61 -0.57 10.90
C PHE A 56 -0.99 -1.38 12.03
N THR A 57 -0.92 -2.70 11.85
CA THR A 57 -0.02 -3.51 12.69
C THR A 57 1.42 -3.05 12.48
N LYS A 58 2.29 -3.26 13.49
CA LYS A 58 3.72 -2.91 13.39
C LYS A 58 4.38 -3.54 12.16
N ARG A 59 4.04 -4.79 11.84
CA ARG A 59 4.57 -5.51 10.68
C ARG A 59 4.19 -4.82 9.38
N ASP A 60 2.90 -4.54 9.21
CA ASP A 60 2.40 -3.96 7.96
C ASP A 60 2.87 -2.50 7.80
N ARG A 61 2.99 -1.76 8.91
CA ARG A 61 3.62 -0.43 8.90
C ARG A 61 5.07 -0.50 8.45
N ASN A 62 5.85 -1.42 9.02
CA ASN A 62 7.26 -1.59 8.63
C ASN A 62 7.40 -1.95 7.14
N TRP A 63 6.51 -2.81 6.63
CA TRP A 63 6.50 -3.17 5.22
C TRP A 63 6.20 -1.97 4.32
N LEU A 64 5.23 -1.13 4.69
CA LEU A 64 4.94 0.11 3.98
C LEU A 64 6.12 1.09 4.03
N ASP A 65 6.76 1.25 5.18
CA ASP A 65 7.94 2.13 5.31
C ASP A 65 9.09 1.66 4.39
N LEU A 66 9.32 0.34 4.30
CA LEU A 66 10.32 -0.25 3.40
C LEU A 66 9.92 -0.09 1.94
N LEU A 67 8.64 -0.27 1.60
CA LEU A 67 8.14 -0.07 0.24
C LEU A 67 8.36 1.37 -0.20
N LEU A 68 7.98 2.35 0.62
CA LEU A 68 8.17 3.76 0.31
C LEU A 68 9.65 4.09 0.11
N ARG A 69 10.53 3.55 0.96
CA ARG A 69 11.98 3.70 0.78
C ARG A 69 12.44 3.15 -0.57
N GLU A 70 12.04 1.95 -0.96
CA GLU A 70 12.41 1.37 -2.26
C GLU A 70 11.89 2.23 -3.43
N LEU A 71 10.63 2.68 -3.34
CA LEU A 71 10.00 3.51 -4.37
C LEU A 71 10.72 4.84 -4.59
N THR A 72 11.32 5.45 -3.55
CA THR A 72 12.14 6.67 -3.73
C THR A 72 13.36 6.46 -4.64
N THR A 73 13.74 5.21 -4.89
CA THR A 73 14.94 4.86 -5.66
C THR A 73 14.64 4.07 -6.93
N ILE A 74 13.37 3.74 -7.21
CA ILE A 74 13.00 2.80 -8.27
C ILE A 74 13.37 3.30 -9.67
N HIS A 75 13.33 4.62 -9.89
CA HIS A 75 13.66 5.25 -11.18
C HIS A 75 15.17 5.33 -11.48
N LYS A 76 16.04 5.07 -10.50
CA LYS A 76 17.48 5.40 -10.61
C LYS A 76 18.24 4.55 -11.62
N VAL A 77 17.68 3.40 -12.01
CA VAL A 77 18.39 2.40 -12.83
C VAL A 77 17.77 2.24 -14.22
N PHE A 78 16.44 2.37 -14.34
CA PHE A 78 15.73 2.07 -15.58
C PHE A 78 14.91 3.26 -16.06
N GLN A 79 15.08 3.62 -17.34
CA GLN A 79 14.36 4.75 -17.96
C GLN A 79 12.84 4.54 -17.99
N ALA A 80 12.38 3.30 -18.17
CA ALA A 80 10.95 2.98 -18.15
C ALA A 80 10.32 3.34 -16.80
N ASP A 81 10.98 2.96 -15.70
CA ASP A 81 10.54 3.30 -14.35
C ASP A 81 10.61 4.82 -14.11
N ALA A 82 11.65 5.49 -14.59
CA ALA A 82 11.76 6.95 -14.52
C ALA A 82 10.63 7.67 -15.26
N SER A 83 10.26 7.21 -16.46
CA SER A 83 9.15 7.81 -17.21
C SER A 83 7.82 7.69 -16.47
N ILE A 84 7.58 6.57 -15.77
CA ILE A 84 6.39 6.39 -14.94
C ILE A 84 6.44 7.32 -13.74
N MET A 85 7.57 7.38 -13.02
CA MET A 85 7.72 8.21 -11.83
C MET A 85 7.60 9.71 -12.12
N LEU A 86 8.06 10.16 -13.28
CA LEU A 86 7.92 11.56 -13.74
C LEU A 86 6.56 11.88 -14.37
N SER A 87 5.71 10.89 -14.61
CA SER A 87 4.37 11.14 -15.13
C SER A 87 3.46 11.77 -14.06
N ALA A 88 2.44 12.49 -14.53
CA ALA A 88 1.47 13.14 -13.66
C ALA A 88 0.74 12.11 -12.80
N SER A 89 0.76 12.30 -11.48
CA SER A 89 0.02 11.49 -10.54
C SER A 89 -1.44 11.96 -10.47
N THR A 90 -2.32 11.01 -10.19
CA THR A 90 -3.71 11.32 -9.82
C THR A 90 -3.85 11.82 -8.38
N ALA A 91 -2.76 11.75 -7.59
CA ALA A 91 -2.70 12.20 -6.22
C ALA A 91 -2.54 13.73 -6.20
N LYS A 92 -3.65 14.48 -6.21
CA LYS A 92 -3.58 15.94 -6.13
C LYS A 92 -3.53 16.38 -4.67
N ARG A 93 -2.57 17.26 -4.35
CA ARG A 93 -2.67 18.09 -3.15
C ARG A 93 -3.84 19.06 -3.31
N GLY A 94 -4.52 19.40 -2.22
CA GLY A 94 -5.67 20.32 -2.20
C GLY A 94 -5.42 21.75 -2.73
N THR A 95 -4.21 22.05 -3.23
CA THR A 95 -3.81 23.34 -3.80
C THR A 95 -3.87 23.39 -5.33
N GLY A 96 -4.37 22.36 -6.01
CA GLY A 96 -4.66 22.41 -7.45
C GLY A 96 -3.46 22.31 -8.39
N LYS A 97 -2.25 22.05 -7.88
CA LYS A 97 -1.09 21.69 -8.71
C LYS A 97 -1.08 20.21 -9.05
N THR A 98 -0.75 19.89 -10.30
CA THR A 98 -0.42 18.53 -10.73
C THR A 98 0.90 18.12 -10.08
N GLN A 99 0.93 16.98 -9.43
CA GLN A 99 2.11 16.41 -8.78
C GLN A 99 2.58 15.21 -9.61
N THR A 100 3.87 14.89 -9.67
CA THR A 100 4.37 13.64 -10.27
C THR A 100 4.27 12.47 -9.28
N TRP A 101 4.43 11.24 -9.75
CA TRP A 101 4.49 10.09 -8.84
C TRP A 101 5.74 10.12 -7.95
N GLU A 102 6.86 10.65 -8.46
CA GLU A 102 8.06 10.86 -7.67
C GLU A 102 7.84 11.83 -6.52
N GLU A 103 7.28 13.01 -6.81
CA GLU A 103 6.95 14.00 -5.77
C GLU A 103 6.00 13.41 -4.72
N PHE A 104 4.98 12.66 -5.16
CA PHE A 104 4.06 11.97 -4.27
C PHE A 104 4.78 10.98 -3.33
N VAL A 105 5.67 10.15 -3.87
CA VAL A 105 6.42 9.16 -3.08
C VAL A 105 7.39 9.83 -2.12
N VAL A 106 8.11 10.87 -2.56
CA VAL A 106 9.06 11.60 -1.71
C VAL A 106 8.32 12.27 -0.56
N GLU A 107 7.23 12.98 -0.83
CA GLU A 107 6.42 13.61 0.23
C GLU A 107 5.85 12.57 1.21
N LEU A 108 5.35 11.44 0.69
CA LEU A 108 4.82 10.38 1.53
C LEU A 108 5.92 9.71 2.37
N TYR A 109 7.11 9.52 1.82
CA TYR A 109 8.28 9.01 2.54
C TYR A 109 8.72 9.98 3.66
N ASP A 110 8.85 11.26 3.34
CA ASP A 110 9.28 12.28 4.30
C ASP A 110 8.27 12.43 5.46
N ASP A 111 6.98 12.44 5.16
CA ASP A 111 5.93 12.55 6.17
C ASP A 111 5.86 11.27 7.05
N LYS A 112 5.85 10.09 6.42
CA LYS A 112 5.47 8.85 7.11
C LYS A 112 6.66 8.07 7.61
N VAL A 113 7.75 8.01 6.85
CA VAL A 113 8.95 7.25 7.24
C VAL A 113 9.89 8.11 8.07
N VAL A 114 10.17 9.34 7.63
CA VAL A 114 11.08 10.25 8.34
C VAL A 114 10.34 10.93 9.51
N GLY A 115 9.19 11.55 9.23
CA GLY A 115 8.38 12.27 10.22
C GLY A 115 7.60 11.37 11.19
N ARG A 116 7.51 10.06 10.90
CA ARG A 116 6.79 9.07 11.72
C ARG A 116 5.30 9.40 11.93
N PHE A 117 4.70 10.15 11.02
CA PHE A 117 3.28 10.49 11.10
C PHE A 117 2.39 9.31 10.66
N ASP A 118 1.15 9.30 11.15
CA ASP A 118 0.13 8.33 10.79
C ASP A 118 -0.30 8.50 9.32
N PHE A 119 -0.60 7.39 8.65
CA PHE A 119 -1.16 7.42 7.31
C PHE A 119 -2.64 7.82 7.35
N SER A 120 -3.12 8.45 6.27
CA SER A 120 -4.55 8.72 6.07
C SER A 120 -5.06 8.05 4.80
N GLU A 121 -6.33 7.69 4.79
CA GLU A 121 -7.01 7.08 3.63
C GLU A 121 -6.85 7.93 2.36
N GLY A 122 -6.97 9.25 2.51
CA GLY A 122 -6.85 10.20 1.42
C GLY A 122 -5.47 10.21 0.75
N GLN A 123 -4.41 9.95 1.52
CA GLN A 123 -3.05 9.86 1.00
C GLN A 123 -2.77 8.47 0.40
N LEU A 124 -3.15 7.40 1.11
CA LEU A 124 -2.73 6.04 0.77
C LEU A 124 -3.49 5.43 -0.41
N LYS A 125 -4.71 5.89 -0.69
CA LYS A 125 -5.55 5.39 -1.81
C LYS A 125 -4.89 5.49 -3.19
N HIS A 126 -3.86 6.31 -3.32
CA HIS A 126 -3.15 6.49 -4.59
C HIS A 126 -1.98 5.51 -4.77
N LEU A 127 -1.50 4.88 -3.69
CA LEU A 127 -0.37 3.95 -3.73
C LEU A 127 -0.66 2.70 -4.60
N PRO A 128 -1.85 2.07 -4.55
CA PRO A 128 -2.19 0.96 -5.45
C PRO A 128 -2.06 1.31 -6.93
N ASN A 129 -2.52 2.50 -7.33
CA ASN A 129 -2.44 2.97 -8.71
C ASN A 129 -1.00 3.15 -9.17
N LEU A 130 -0.12 3.64 -8.30
CA LEU A 130 1.31 3.74 -8.59
C LEU A 130 1.94 2.35 -8.78
N ILE A 131 1.68 1.41 -7.88
CA ILE A 131 2.20 0.04 -8.01
C ILE A 131 1.70 -0.61 -9.31
N GLN A 132 0.42 -0.42 -9.65
CA GLN A 132 -0.13 -0.89 -10.92
C GLN A 132 0.56 -0.23 -12.12
N ALA A 133 0.84 1.08 -12.08
CA ALA A 133 1.58 1.75 -13.14
C ALA A 133 3.02 1.22 -13.26
N LEU A 134 3.69 0.95 -12.12
CA LEU A 134 5.04 0.37 -12.11
C LEU A 134 5.07 -1.10 -12.55
N SER A 135 3.92 -1.79 -12.57
CA SER A 135 3.82 -3.16 -13.07
C SER A 135 4.13 -3.27 -14.57
N VAL A 136 4.02 -2.18 -15.33
CA VAL A 136 4.45 -2.11 -16.73
C VAL A 136 5.87 -1.57 -16.89
N GLY A 137 6.51 -1.19 -15.78
CA GLY A 137 7.90 -0.76 -15.71
C GLY A 137 8.88 -1.94 -15.79
N ARG A 138 10.14 -1.70 -15.45
CA ARG A 138 11.19 -2.73 -15.49
C ARG A 138 11.38 -3.43 -14.15
N ARG A 139 11.50 -2.65 -13.05
CA ARG A 139 11.82 -3.21 -11.73
C ARG A 139 10.66 -3.96 -11.08
N LEU A 140 9.42 -3.57 -11.37
CA LEU A 140 8.21 -4.26 -10.91
C LEU A 140 7.41 -4.89 -12.05
N SER A 141 8.07 -5.21 -13.16
CA SER A 141 7.43 -5.82 -14.33
C SER A 141 6.58 -7.03 -13.94
N GLY A 142 5.28 -6.97 -14.20
CA GLY A 142 4.33 -8.04 -13.91
C GLY A 142 4.07 -8.30 -12.43
N CYS A 143 4.38 -7.36 -11.53
CA CYS A 143 4.07 -7.51 -10.12
C CYS A 143 2.56 -7.58 -9.87
N GLY A 144 2.18 -8.15 -8.73
CA GLY A 144 0.82 -8.13 -8.24
C GLY A 144 0.34 -6.74 -7.81
N LEU A 145 -0.89 -6.71 -7.34
CA LEU A 145 -1.55 -5.50 -6.84
C LEU A 145 -1.37 -5.33 -5.34
N VAL A 146 -1.56 -4.10 -4.86
CA VAL A 146 -1.71 -3.79 -3.43
C VAL A 146 -3.14 -3.37 -3.18
N GLU A 147 -3.74 -3.89 -2.12
CA GLU A 147 -5.07 -3.48 -1.68
C GLU A 147 -5.06 -3.18 -0.18
N PHE A 148 -5.67 -2.06 0.19
CA PHE A 148 -5.92 -1.70 1.58
C PHE A 148 -7.36 -2.02 1.94
N TYR A 149 -7.58 -2.62 3.09
CA TYR A 149 -8.93 -2.90 3.56
C TYR A 149 -9.11 -2.56 5.04
N ASP A 150 -10.26 -1.98 5.36
CA ASP A 150 -10.68 -1.73 6.74
C ASP A 150 -11.03 -3.07 7.38
N ILE A 151 -10.35 -3.42 8.48
CA ILE A 151 -10.53 -4.72 9.11
C ILE A 151 -11.86 -4.85 9.86
N ASP A 152 -12.48 -3.73 10.25
CA ASP A 152 -13.73 -3.71 11.00
C ASP A 152 -14.93 -3.78 10.05
N THR A 153 -14.84 -3.14 8.88
CA THR A 153 -15.94 -3.13 7.88
C THR A 153 -15.74 -4.08 6.71
N GLY A 154 -14.51 -4.55 6.47
CA GLY A 154 -14.14 -5.35 5.29
C GLY A 154 -14.07 -4.54 3.98
N THR A 155 -14.27 -3.23 4.04
CA THR A 155 -14.31 -2.36 2.85
C THR A 155 -12.90 -2.10 2.33
N THR A 156 -12.71 -2.21 1.02
CA THR A 156 -11.44 -1.89 0.35
C THR A 156 -11.39 -0.42 -0.05
N LEU A 157 -10.18 0.14 -0.04
CA LEU A 157 -9.89 1.54 -0.35
C LEU A 157 -9.69 1.78 -1.85
#